data_AF-A0A0S2HWM1-F1
#
_entry.id   AF-A0A0S2HWM1-F1
#
_cell.length_a   1.000
_cell.length_b   1.000
_cell.length_c   1.000
_cell.angle_alpha   90.00
_cell.angle_beta   90.00
_cell.angle_gamma   90.00
#
_symmetry.space_group_name_H-M   'P 1'
#
loop_
_entity.id
_entity.type
_entity.pdbx_description
1 polymer ?
#
loop_
_entity_poly.entity_id
_entity_poly.type
_entity_poly.pdbx_seq_one_letter_code
_entity_poly.pdbx_strand_id
1 'polypeptide(L)'
;MEDRKLYLLNASLLYDTLLRQTENNCLRRFLAFKIITNTMSFEDVINNRTFTNFRQIRNIFLAHKQENSFFDAFNASNTITDKNIQDLLKFMKDNLSDPLNHVTFKELTDTKTKTDLEKLTKQILNLFQEEFYVGFRISNNFLCTDKGQIKEISSSAMSGCFYRYNSSKELSILANFFISNLSKYSQFENALINFKIDYILHAVNMHDCIFKDTRNSHSIEGLFEVMKNTGIGDPEPLEKLKADTVHTAIYEKMRQIRNKLAGHMDTSEPLTDHLQRVKEFDIRKAYDFVNKLDKAVYDAAQTHIVIQTHYGTFNQKLDNPDIIDIEDMSNKNYF
;
A
#
# COMPACT_ATOMS: atom_id res chain seq x y z
N MET A 1 -22.01 13.01 5.14
CA MET A 1 -21.07 12.34 6.08
C MET A 1 -21.32 10.84 6.10
N GLU A 2 -22.58 10.40 6.22
CA GLU A 2 -22.94 8.98 6.21
C GLU A 2 -22.49 8.23 4.94
N ASP A 3 -22.62 8.81 3.74
CA ASP A 3 -22.17 8.17 2.50
C ASP A 3 -20.68 7.76 2.52
N ARG A 4 -19.84 8.56 3.19
CA ARG A 4 -18.41 8.28 3.35
C ARG A 4 -18.17 7.13 4.31
N LYS A 5 -18.89 7.12 5.44
CA LYS A 5 -18.84 6.02 6.40
C LYS A 5 -19.26 4.71 5.74
N LEU A 6 -20.38 4.74 5.01
CA LEU A 6 -20.89 3.59 4.27
C LEU A 6 -19.89 3.14 3.20
N TYR A 7 -19.33 4.06 2.41
CA TYR A 7 -18.31 3.70 1.41
C TYR A 7 -17.08 3.04 2.03
N LEU A 8 -16.51 3.62 3.09
CA LEU A 8 -15.34 3.10 3.79
C LEU A 8 -15.61 1.71 4.39
N LEU A 9 -16.78 1.51 4.98
CA LEU A 9 -17.19 0.20 5.50
C LEU A 9 -17.38 -0.82 4.37
N ASN A 10 -18.10 -0.47 3.29
CA ASN A 10 -18.35 -1.37 2.17
C ASN A 10 -17.06 -1.76 1.45
N ALA A 11 -16.15 -0.80 1.24
CA ALA A 11 -14.82 -1.09 0.72
C ALA A 11 -14.04 -2.03 1.64
N SER A 12 -14.17 -1.88 2.96
CA SER A 12 -13.51 -2.76 3.93
C SER A 12 -14.11 -4.17 3.95
N LEU A 13 -15.44 -4.29 3.88
CA LEU A 13 -16.15 -5.58 3.78
C LEU A 13 -15.85 -6.31 2.47
N LEU A 14 -15.67 -5.55 1.38
CA LEU A 14 -15.20 -6.09 0.11
C LEU A 14 -13.83 -6.75 0.29
N TYR A 15 -12.86 -6.05 0.87
CA TYR A 15 -11.52 -6.60 1.09
C TYR A 15 -11.51 -7.74 2.13
N ASP A 16 -12.43 -7.76 3.10
CA ASP A 16 -12.65 -8.92 3.98
C ASP A 16 -13.12 -10.15 3.21
N THR A 17 -13.90 -9.96 2.15
CA THR A 17 -14.29 -11.06 1.26
C THR A 17 -13.09 -11.54 0.43
N LEU A 18 -12.28 -10.61 -0.07
CA LEU A 18 -11.12 -10.93 -0.92
C LEU A 18 -10.01 -11.64 -0.14
N LEU A 19 -9.73 -11.22 1.11
CA LEU A 19 -8.68 -11.83 1.92
C LEU A 19 -8.97 -13.29 2.27
N ARG A 20 -10.24 -13.70 2.26
CA ARG A 20 -10.64 -15.11 2.48
C ARG A 20 -10.39 -16.00 1.27
N GLN A 21 -10.01 -15.43 0.12
CA GLN A 21 -9.77 -16.17 -1.11
C GLN A 21 -8.34 -16.69 -1.26
N THR A 22 -7.49 -16.47 -0.25
CA THR A 22 -6.11 -16.97 -0.22
C THR A 22 -5.74 -17.45 1.19
N GLU A 23 -4.94 -18.51 1.26
CA GLU A 23 -4.36 -19.02 2.50
C GLU A 23 -2.98 -18.38 2.77
N ASN A 24 -2.44 -17.61 1.82
CA ASN A 24 -1.14 -16.96 1.95
C ASN A 24 -1.22 -15.78 2.93
N ASN A 25 -0.51 -15.88 4.06
CA ASN A 25 -0.56 -14.87 5.12
C ASN A 25 -0.09 -13.48 4.66
N CYS A 26 0.91 -13.38 3.77
CA CYS A 26 1.36 -12.07 3.30
C CYS A 26 0.33 -11.41 2.38
N LEU A 27 -0.27 -12.17 1.43
CA LEU A 27 -1.36 -11.65 0.60
C LEU A 27 -2.57 -11.23 1.44
N ARG A 28 -2.90 -12.00 2.49
CA ARG A 28 -3.96 -11.62 3.43
C ARG A 28 -3.65 -10.30 4.12
N ARG A 29 -2.40 -10.10 4.57
CA ARG A 29 -1.96 -8.83 5.17
C ARG A 29 -1.97 -7.67 4.16
N PHE A 30 -1.61 -7.90 2.90
CA PHE A 30 -1.76 -6.91 1.82
C PHE A 30 -3.21 -6.46 1.65
N LEU A 31 -4.14 -7.40 1.57
CA LEU A 31 -5.56 -7.08 1.42
C LEU A 31 -6.12 -6.42 2.70
N ALA A 32 -5.69 -6.88 3.88
CA ALA A 32 -6.07 -6.28 5.16
C ALA A 32 -5.59 -4.82 5.30
N PHE A 33 -4.53 -4.42 4.59
CA PHE A 33 -4.05 -3.04 4.63
C PHE A 33 -5.12 -2.03 4.17
N LYS A 34 -5.93 -2.39 3.16
CA LYS A 34 -7.04 -1.53 2.74
C LYS A 34 -8.04 -1.31 3.87
N ILE A 35 -8.40 -2.37 4.60
CA ILE A 35 -9.29 -2.29 5.75
C ILE A 35 -8.72 -1.32 6.79
N ILE A 36 -7.43 -1.45 7.10
CA ILE A 36 -6.73 -0.55 8.04
C ILE A 36 -6.81 0.91 7.58
N THR A 37 -6.43 1.21 6.33
CA THR A 37 -6.47 2.59 5.82
C THR A 37 -7.87 3.18 5.80
N ASN A 38 -8.87 2.37 5.45
CA ASN A 38 -10.27 2.78 5.46
C ASN A 38 -10.77 3.04 6.88
N THR A 39 -10.42 2.18 7.86
CA THR A 39 -10.77 2.41 9.26
C THR A 39 -10.11 3.67 9.81
N MET A 40 -8.84 3.94 9.49
CA MET A 40 -8.20 5.18 9.92
C MET A 40 -8.85 6.42 9.32
N SER A 41 -9.27 6.34 8.05
CA SER A 41 -10.05 7.41 7.40
C SER A 41 -11.44 7.55 8.04
N PHE A 42 -12.05 6.44 8.45
CA PHE A 42 -13.35 6.42 9.14
C PHE A 42 -13.24 7.13 10.49
N GLU A 43 -12.22 6.79 11.29
CA GLU A 43 -11.90 7.47 12.55
C GLU A 43 -11.75 8.98 12.38
N ASP A 44 -11.05 9.41 11.32
CA ASP A 44 -10.87 10.84 11.02
C ASP A 44 -12.22 11.49 10.61
N VAL A 45 -13.10 10.79 9.88
CA VAL A 45 -14.46 11.27 9.51
C VAL A 45 -15.37 11.44 10.74
N ILE A 46 -15.27 10.55 11.73
CA ILE A 46 -16.06 10.65 12.98
C ILE A 46 -15.35 11.40 14.11
N ASN A 47 -14.14 11.91 13.84
CA ASN A 47 -13.27 12.56 14.83
C ASN A 47 -13.05 11.71 16.10
N ASN A 48 -12.82 10.40 15.93
CA ASN A 48 -12.58 9.46 17.02
C ASN A 48 -11.42 8.52 16.67
N ARG A 49 -10.23 8.81 17.20
CA ARG A 49 -9.00 8.02 16.99
C ARG A 49 -8.80 7.04 18.14
N THR A 50 -9.20 5.79 17.95
CA THR A 50 -9.16 4.70 18.92
C THR A 50 -8.02 3.71 18.66
N PHE A 51 -7.64 3.47 17.40
CA PHE A 51 -6.70 2.40 17.00
C PHE A 51 -5.26 2.90 16.74
N THR A 52 -4.59 3.40 17.78
CA THR A 52 -3.25 3.99 17.67
C THR A 52 -2.20 3.05 17.05
N ASN A 53 -2.22 1.75 17.39
CA ASN A 53 -1.25 0.78 16.85
C ASN A 53 -1.38 0.60 15.33
N PHE A 54 -2.62 0.52 14.82
CA PHE A 54 -2.89 0.42 13.38
C PHE A 54 -2.54 1.70 12.62
N ARG A 55 -2.54 2.85 13.29
CA ARG A 55 -2.12 4.12 12.71
C ARG A 55 -0.62 4.15 12.42
N GLN A 56 0.21 3.50 13.25
CA GLN A 56 1.64 3.35 12.96
C GLN A 56 1.87 2.52 11.69
N ILE A 57 1.08 1.45 11.49
CA ILE A 57 1.10 0.66 10.25
C ILE A 57 0.79 1.57 9.05
N ARG A 58 -0.30 2.34 9.10
CA ARG A 58 -0.65 3.30 8.04
C ARG A 58 0.49 4.28 7.74
N ASN A 59 1.14 4.83 8.78
CA ASN A 59 2.18 5.84 8.61
C ASN A 59 3.41 5.32 7.86
N ILE A 60 3.75 4.04 8.01
CA ILE A 60 4.85 3.41 7.25
C ILE A 60 4.54 3.42 5.75
N PHE A 61 3.31 3.09 5.38
CA PHE A 61 2.89 3.10 3.98
C PHE A 61 2.72 4.50 3.41
N LEU A 62 2.31 5.48 4.21
CA LEU A 62 2.23 6.88 3.79
C LEU A 62 3.60 7.59 3.73
N ALA A 63 4.70 6.87 3.97
CA ALA A 63 6.04 7.46 4.09
C ALA A 63 6.11 8.61 5.12
N HIS A 64 5.30 8.51 6.17
CA HIS A 64 5.27 9.47 7.26
C HIS A 64 6.30 9.09 8.35
N LYS A 65 6.72 10.09 9.11
CA LYS A 65 7.48 9.97 10.34
C LYS A 65 6.70 9.04 11.26
N GLN A 66 7.41 8.04 11.76
CA GLN A 66 6.90 7.19 12.81
C GLN A 66 7.11 7.92 14.15
N GLU A 67 6.14 7.82 15.05
CA GLU A 67 6.29 8.38 16.41
C GLU A 67 7.26 7.52 17.25
N ASN A 68 7.38 6.24 16.90
CA ASN A 68 8.33 5.28 17.46
C ASN A 68 9.42 4.92 16.42
N SER A 69 10.42 4.13 16.82
CA SER A 69 11.42 3.63 15.86
C SER A 69 10.75 2.81 14.74
N PHE A 70 11.37 2.74 13.56
CA PHE A 70 10.89 1.92 12.44
C PHE A 70 10.58 0.47 12.88
N PHE A 71 11.35 -0.08 13.83
CA PHE A 71 11.16 -1.41 14.38
C PHE A 71 9.85 -1.59 15.15
N ASP A 72 9.43 -0.59 15.94
CA ASP A 72 8.17 -0.65 16.67
C ASP A 72 6.98 -0.61 15.70
N ALA A 73 7.13 0.17 14.63
CA ALA A 73 6.15 0.27 13.57
C ALA A 73 6.10 -1.02 12.73
N PHE A 74 7.26 -1.65 12.46
CA PHE A 74 7.40 -3.00 11.89
C PHE A 74 6.71 -4.06 12.75
N ASN A 75 6.96 -4.05 14.06
CA ASN A 75 6.35 -4.98 15.00
C ASN A 75 4.83 -4.79 15.11
N ALA A 76 4.31 -3.59 14.83
CA ALA A 76 2.87 -3.36 14.75
C ALA A 76 2.21 -4.17 13.61
N SER A 77 2.92 -4.56 12.54
CA SER A 77 2.37 -5.47 11.52
C SER A 77 1.88 -6.81 12.11
N ASN A 78 2.44 -7.25 13.24
CA ASN A 78 2.01 -8.45 13.94
C ASN A 78 0.63 -8.29 14.60
N THR A 79 0.11 -7.06 14.74
CA THR A 79 -1.27 -6.84 15.19
C THR A 79 -2.28 -7.10 14.09
N ILE A 80 -1.86 -7.27 12.84
CA ILE A 80 -2.75 -7.65 11.75
C ILE A 80 -3.07 -9.14 11.94
N THR A 81 -4.27 -9.41 12.47
CA THR A 81 -4.81 -10.75 12.74
C THR A 81 -6.29 -10.75 12.39
N ASP A 82 -6.87 -11.91 12.09
CA ASP A 82 -8.30 -12.02 11.79
C ASP A 82 -9.16 -11.37 12.88
N LYS A 83 -8.86 -11.65 14.15
CA LYS A 83 -9.57 -11.05 15.30
C LYS A 83 -9.57 -9.52 15.21
N ASN A 84 -8.38 -8.92 15.09
CA ASN A 84 -8.29 -7.47 15.08
C ASN A 84 -8.90 -6.86 13.81
N ILE A 85 -8.84 -7.53 12.65
CA ILE A 85 -9.55 -7.10 11.45
C ILE A 85 -11.07 -7.11 11.67
N GLN A 86 -11.61 -8.16 12.29
CA GLN A 86 -13.03 -8.18 12.65
C GLN A 86 -13.39 -7.09 13.66
N ASP A 87 -12.51 -6.77 14.61
CA ASP A 87 -12.72 -5.68 15.56
C ASP A 87 -12.75 -4.30 14.86
N LEU A 88 -11.90 -4.06 13.86
CA LEU A 88 -11.94 -2.84 13.03
C LEU A 88 -13.26 -2.73 12.24
N LEU A 89 -13.70 -3.83 11.61
CA LEU A 89 -14.96 -3.89 10.86
C LEU A 89 -16.17 -3.68 11.78
N LYS A 90 -16.15 -4.32 12.96
CA LYS A 90 -17.20 -4.16 13.98
C LYS A 90 -17.27 -2.71 14.45
N PHE A 91 -16.13 -2.10 14.75
CA PHE A 91 -16.09 -0.68 15.12
C PHE A 91 -16.75 0.22 14.08
N MET A 92 -16.44 0.04 12.79
CA MET A 92 -17.05 0.84 11.73
C MET A 92 -18.58 0.62 11.65
N LYS A 93 -19.05 -0.62 11.83
CA LYS A 93 -20.49 -0.96 11.86
C LYS A 93 -21.21 -0.32 13.05
N ASP A 94 -20.63 -0.43 14.24
CA ASP A 94 -21.21 0.08 15.49
C ASP A 94 -21.33 1.62 15.50
N ASN A 95 -20.59 2.31 14.63
CA ASN A 95 -20.58 3.78 14.50
C ASN A 95 -21.36 4.31 13.28
N LEU A 96 -22.19 3.46 12.65
CA LEU A 96 -23.14 3.87 11.62
C LEU A 96 -24.46 4.36 12.23
N SER A 97 -25.17 5.18 11.46
CA SER A 97 -26.51 5.65 11.85
C SER A 97 -27.55 4.52 11.76
N ASP A 98 -27.38 3.60 10.80
CA ASP A 98 -28.17 2.36 10.67
C ASP A 98 -27.21 1.15 10.55
N PRO A 99 -26.90 0.47 11.68
CA PRO A 99 -26.01 -0.69 11.66
C PRO A 99 -26.57 -1.91 10.94
N LEU A 100 -27.88 -1.99 10.68
CA LEU A 100 -28.53 -3.17 10.11
C LEU A 100 -28.61 -3.12 8.58
N ASN A 101 -28.66 -1.92 7.99
CA ASN A 101 -28.76 -1.73 6.54
C ASN A 101 -27.59 -0.94 5.97
N HIS A 102 -26.39 -1.51 6.06
CA HIS A 102 -25.14 -0.82 5.73
C HIS A 102 -24.44 -1.32 4.46
N VAL A 103 -24.86 -2.45 3.88
CA VAL A 103 -24.18 -3.06 2.73
C VAL A 103 -24.82 -2.58 1.43
N THR A 104 -24.06 -1.88 0.60
CA THR A 104 -24.55 -1.19 -0.61
C THR A 104 -23.83 -1.60 -1.89
N PHE A 105 -22.64 -2.19 -1.81
CA PHE A 105 -21.92 -2.65 -2.99
C PHE A 105 -22.58 -3.90 -3.57
N LYS A 106 -22.79 -3.93 -4.89
CA LYS A 106 -23.37 -5.11 -5.58
C LYS A 106 -22.50 -6.35 -5.40
N GLU A 107 -21.19 -6.15 -5.34
CA GLU A 107 -20.19 -7.18 -5.07
C GLU A 107 -20.33 -7.82 -3.69
N LEU A 108 -21.13 -7.23 -2.79
CA LEU A 108 -21.43 -7.76 -1.46
C LEU A 108 -22.88 -8.23 -1.31
N THR A 109 -23.82 -7.63 -2.04
CA THR A 109 -25.27 -7.90 -1.90
C THR A 109 -25.83 -8.87 -2.94
N ASP A 110 -25.30 -8.86 -4.16
CA ASP A 110 -25.75 -9.76 -5.22
C ASP A 110 -24.95 -11.07 -5.19
N THR A 111 -25.62 -12.19 -4.89
CA THR A 111 -24.98 -13.50 -4.71
C THR A 111 -24.16 -13.93 -5.92
N LYS A 112 -24.65 -13.68 -7.14
CA LYS A 112 -23.96 -14.08 -8.37
C LYS A 112 -22.69 -13.25 -8.57
N THR A 113 -22.81 -11.93 -8.52
CA THR A 113 -21.69 -10.98 -8.66
C THR A 113 -20.63 -11.25 -7.59
N LYS A 114 -21.05 -11.47 -6.34
CA LYS A 114 -20.14 -11.83 -5.25
C LYS A 114 -19.37 -13.13 -5.55
N THR A 115 -20.07 -14.19 -5.92
CA THR A 115 -19.44 -15.51 -6.22
C THR A 115 -18.47 -15.41 -7.40
N ASP A 116 -18.86 -14.69 -8.46
CA ASP A 116 -18.01 -14.48 -9.63
C ASP A 116 -16.75 -13.68 -9.27
N LEU A 117 -16.88 -12.65 -8.41
CA LEU A 117 -15.75 -11.87 -7.91
C LEU A 117 -14.82 -12.72 -7.03
N GLU A 118 -15.35 -13.51 -6.10
CA GLU A 118 -14.58 -14.40 -5.24
C GLU A 118 -13.75 -15.39 -6.07
N LYS A 119 -14.36 -16.01 -7.07
CA LYS A 119 -13.68 -16.92 -8.00
C LYS A 119 -12.56 -16.22 -8.77
N LEU A 120 -12.82 -15.05 -9.34
CA LEU A 120 -11.82 -14.28 -10.06
C LEU A 120 -10.68 -13.82 -9.14
N THR A 121 -11.01 -13.39 -7.93
CA THR A 121 -10.03 -12.97 -6.93
C THR A 121 -9.10 -14.12 -6.57
N LYS A 122 -9.64 -15.32 -6.31
CA LYS A 122 -8.82 -16.52 -6.07
C LYS A 122 -7.86 -16.80 -7.23
N GLN A 123 -8.32 -16.68 -8.47
CA GLN A 123 -7.47 -16.85 -9.65
C GLN A 123 -6.34 -15.82 -9.72
N ILE A 124 -6.67 -14.53 -9.51
CA ILE A 124 -5.69 -13.44 -9.50
C ILE A 124 -4.64 -13.64 -8.41
N LEU A 125 -5.07 -13.98 -7.19
CA LEU A 125 -4.17 -14.17 -6.05
C LEU A 125 -3.27 -15.39 -6.23
N ASN A 126 -3.79 -16.50 -6.76
CA ASN A 126 -2.98 -17.67 -7.09
C ASN A 126 -1.93 -17.35 -8.15
N LEU A 127 -2.33 -16.67 -9.23
CA LEU A 127 -1.40 -16.27 -10.29
C LEU A 127 -0.30 -15.35 -9.74
N PHE A 128 -0.68 -14.34 -8.95
CA PHE A 128 0.28 -13.45 -8.32
C PHE A 128 1.21 -14.19 -7.36
N GLN A 129 0.69 -15.17 -6.60
CA GLN A 129 1.51 -16.01 -5.74
C GLN A 129 2.53 -16.84 -6.53
N GLU A 130 2.11 -17.46 -7.64
CA GLU A 130 2.98 -18.26 -8.50
C GLU A 130 4.05 -17.42 -9.20
N GLU A 131 3.66 -16.29 -9.79
CA GLU A 131 4.57 -15.44 -10.57
C GLU A 131 5.50 -14.59 -9.70
N PHE A 132 5.00 -14.04 -8.58
CA PHE A 132 5.73 -13.03 -7.82
C PHE A 132 6.09 -13.46 -6.40
N TYR A 133 5.34 -14.36 -5.74
CA TYR A 133 5.57 -14.65 -4.33
C TYR A 133 6.50 -15.85 -4.09
N VAL A 134 6.27 -16.96 -4.79
CA VAL A 134 7.08 -18.19 -4.66
C VAL A 134 8.44 -18.03 -5.38
N GLY A 135 8.50 -17.17 -6.40
CA GLY A 135 9.74 -16.83 -7.11
C GLY A 135 10.62 -15.78 -6.42
N PHE A 136 10.06 -14.89 -5.59
CA PHE A 136 10.82 -13.90 -4.79
C PHE A 136 11.15 -14.47 -3.41
N ARG A 137 12.31 -15.11 -3.29
CA ARG A 137 12.83 -15.56 -1.98
C ARG A 137 13.34 -14.44 -1.06
N ILE A 138 13.18 -13.17 -1.43
CA ILE A 138 13.56 -12.01 -0.59
C ILE A 138 12.54 -10.88 -0.81
N SER A 139 11.29 -11.07 -0.39
CA SER A 139 10.37 -9.93 -0.27
C SER A 139 10.67 -9.22 1.05
N ASN A 140 11.51 -8.18 0.98
CA ASN A 140 11.74 -7.19 2.03
C ASN A 140 10.48 -6.33 2.24
N ASN A 141 9.31 -6.96 2.31
CA ASN A 141 8.04 -6.28 2.49
C ASN A 141 7.64 -6.24 3.96
N PHE A 142 7.21 -5.07 4.41
CA PHE A 142 6.58 -4.80 5.70
C PHE A 142 5.59 -5.88 6.17
N LEU A 143 4.90 -6.53 5.23
CA LEU A 143 3.80 -7.44 5.52
C LEU A 143 4.17 -8.92 5.36
N CYS A 144 5.36 -9.25 4.82
CA CYS A 144 5.81 -10.62 4.66
C CYS A 144 6.76 -11.01 5.80
N THR A 145 6.48 -12.14 6.44
CA THR A 145 7.15 -12.55 7.68
C THR A 145 7.27 -14.07 7.79
N ASP A 146 7.27 -14.78 6.65
CA ASP A 146 7.24 -16.24 6.65
C ASP A 146 8.57 -16.87 7.12
N LYS A 147 8.48 -18.10 7.63
CA LYS A 147 9.65 -18.89 8.04
C LYS A 147 10.58 -19.11 6.84
N GLY A 148 11.85 -18.78 7.00
CA GLY A 148 12.88 -18.99 5.97
C GLY A 148 13.05 -17.85 4.96
N GLN A 149 12.40 -16.70 5.18
CA GLN A 149 12.73 -15.45 4.48
C GLN A 149 13.81 -14.70 5.25
N ILE A 150 14.88 -14.29 4.56
CA ILE A 150 15.89 -13.37 5.11
C ILE A 150 15.21 -12.01 5.26
N LYS A 151 15.09 -11.52 6.49
CA LYS A 151 14.62 -10.16 6.77
C LYS A 151 15.84 -9.26 6.74
N GLU A 152 16.05 -8.56 5.63
CA GLU A 152 17.07 -7.53 5.59
C GLU A 152 16.51 -6.26 6.24
N ILE A 153 16.82 -6.08 7.52
CA ILE A 153 16.50 -4.84 8.22
C ILE A 153 17.78 -4.06 8.39
N SER A 154 18.09 -3.24 7.39
CA SER A 154 19.19 -2.31 7.52
C SER A 154 18.75 -1.06 8.29
N SER A 155 19.57 -0.71 9.28
CA SER A 155 19.36 0.43 10.20
C SER A 155 19.69 1.78 9.56
N SER A 156 20.11 1.83 8.30
CA SER A 156 20.41 3.08 7.62
C SER A 156 19.15 3.75 7.04
N ALA A 157 19.16 5.09 6.97
CA ALA A 157 18.07 5.86 6.38
C ALA A 157 17.76 5.44 4.93
N MET A 158 18.80 5.06 4.18
CA MET A 158 18.72 4.65 2.79
C MET A 158 17.95 3.33 2.63
N SER A 159 18.27 2.33 3.43
CA SER A 159 17.59 1.03 3.37
C SER A 159 16.14 1.12 3.84
N GLY A 160 15.85 2.00 4.81
CA GLY A 160 14.47 2.35 5.16
C GLY A 160 13.67 2.90 3.98
N CYS A 161 14.28 3.70 3.10
CA CYS A 161 13.63 4.21 1.89
C CYS A 161 13.32 3.09 0.90
N PHE A 162 14.28 2.21 0.61
CA PHE A 162 14.05 1.06 -0.28
C PHE A 162 13.00 0.10 0.25
N TYR A 163 12.97 -0.13 1.55
CA TYR A 163 11.97 -0.97 2.17
C TYR A 163 10.53 -0.48 1.92
N ARG A 164 10.27 0.80 2.18
CA ARG A 164 8.95 1.42 1.96
C ARG A 164 8.61 1.54 0.48
N TYR A 165 9.61 1.86 -0.35
CA TYR A 165 9.47 1.92 -1.79
C TYR A 165 9.05 0.57 -2.37
N ASN A 166 9.78 -0.50 -2.06
CA ASN A 166 9.50 -1.85 -2.55
C ASN A 166 8.18 -2.39 -1.99
N SER A 167 7.84 -2.10 -0.73
CA SER A 167 6.53 -2.45 -0.16
C SER A 167 5.39 -1.80 -0.93
N SER A 168 5.52 -0.52 -1.32
CA SER A 168 4.52 0.17 -2.13
C SER A 168 4.52 -0.33 -3.58
N LYS A 169 5.69 -0.64 -4.15
CA LYS A 169 5.83 -1.23 -5.49
C LYS A 169 5.05 -2.54 -5.59
N GLU A 170 5.27 -3.48 -4.67
CA GLU A 170 4.55 -4.77 -4.67
C GLU A 170 3.03 -4.59 -4.57
N LEU A 171 2.56 -3.69 -3.69
CA LEU A 171 1.13 -3.39 -3.56
C LEU A 171 0.56 -2.73 -4.83
N SER A 172 1.33 -1.89 -5.52
CA SER A 172 0.93 -1.32 -6.81
C SER A 172 0.83 -2.39 -7.91
N ILE A 173 1.74 -3.38 -7.94
CA ILE A 173 1.69 -4.49 -8.89
C ILE A 173 0.44 -5.33 -8.64
N LEU A 174 0.17 -5.70 -7.38
CA LEU A 174 -1.05 -6.43 -7.02
C LEU A 174 -2.31 -5.66 -7.46
N ALA A 175 -2.39 -4.36 -7.16
CA ALA A 175 -3.50 -3.53 -7.61
C ALA A 175 -3.65 -3.51 -9.13
N ASN A 176 -2.54 -3.44 -9.89
CA ASN A 176 -2.56 -3.51 -11.35
C ASN A 176 -3.10 -4.86 -11.87
N PHE A 177 -2.74 -5.97 -11.23
CA PHE A 177 -3.29 -7.29 -11.55
C PHE A 177 -4.82 -7.30 -11.42
N PHE A 178 -5.34 -6.76 -10.32
CA PHE A 178 -6.78 -6.61 -10.16
C PHE A 178 -7.40 -5.67 -11.21
N ILE A 179 -6.83 -4.49 -11.46
CA ILE A 179 -7.37 -3.53 -12.44
C ILE A 179 -7.43 -4.16 -13.85
N SER A 180 -6.36 -4.83 -14.27
CA SER A 180 -6.23 -5.46 -15.58
C SER A 180 -7.27 -6.57 -15.79
N ASN A 181 -7.62 -7.29 -14.73
CA ASN A 181 -8.61 -8.37 -14.79
C ASN A 181 -10.06 -7.88 -14.58
N LEU A 182 -10.29 -6.89 -13.71
CA LEU A 182 -11.61 -6.35 -13.40
C LEU A 182 -12.14 -5.38 -14.46
N SER A 183 -11.26 -4.66 -15.17
CA SER A 183 -11.64 -3.65 -16.17
C SER A 183 -12.55 -4.15 -17.30
N LYS A 184 -12.60 -5.47 -17.52
CA LYS A 184 -13.42 -6.15 -18.54
C LYS A 184 -14.86 -6.40 -18.08
N TYR A 185 -15.16 -6.16 -16.80
CA TYR A 185 -16.40 -6.60 -16.16
C TYR A 185 -17.08 -5.43 -15.45
N SER A 186 -18.11 -4.87 -16.07
CA SER A 186 -18.84 -3.72 -15.52
C SER A 186 -19.55 -4.02 -14.20
N GLN A 187 -19.83 -5.30 -13.91
CA GLN A 187 -20.46 -5.70 -12.65
C GLN A 187 -19.55 -5.55 -11.41
N PHE A 188 -18.23 -5.39 -11.60
CA PHE A 188 -17.25 -5.23 -10.51
C PHE A 188 -16.78 -3.78 -10.33
N GLU A 189 -17.67 -2.82 -10.60
CA GLU A 189 -17.34 -1.40 -10.63
C GLU A 189 -16.72 -0.89 -9.30
N ASN A 190 -17.29 -1.23 -8.15
CA ASN A 190 -16.78 -0.76 -6.85
C ASN A 190 -15.44 -1.41 -6.51
N ALA A 191 -15.25 -2.68 -6.85
CA ALA A 191 -13.96 -3.35 -6.72
C ALA A 191 -12.90 -2.67 -7.58
N LEU A 192 -13.19 -2.42 -8.86
CA LEU A 192 -12.28 -1.74 -9.79
C LEU A 192 -11.90 -0.33 -9.29
N ILE A 193 -12.85 0.46 -8.81
CA ILE A 193 -12.58 1.78 -8.24
C ILE A 193 -11.63 1.69 -7.05
N ASN A 194 -11.85 0.75 -6.14
CA ASN A 194 -11.00 0.59 -4.96
C ASN A 194 -9.57 0.18 -5.33
N PHE A 195 -9.39 -0.74 -6.28
CA PHE A 195 -8.05 -1.09 -6.75
C PHE A 195 -7.36 0.04 -7.51
N LYS A 196 -8.10 0.87 -8.26
CA LYS A 196 -7.54 2.11 -8.84
C LYS A 196 -7.06 3.08 -7.76
N ILE A 197 -7.84 3.25 -6.68
CA ILE A 197 -7.43 4.08 -5.53
C ILE A 197 -6.16 3.51 -4.89
N ASP A 198 -6.06 2.20 -4.71
CA ASP A 198 -4.88 1.56 -4.12
C ASP A 198 -3.66 1.73 -5.02
N TYR A 199 -3.80 1.53 -6.34
CA TYR A 199 -2.71 1.76 -7.27
C TYR A 199 -2.20 3.21 -7.19
N ILE A 200 -3.11 4.18 -7.20
CA ILE A 200 -2.79 5.61 -7.06
C ILE A 200 -2.13 5.88 -5.71
N LEU A 201 -2.64 5.31 -4.62
CA LEU A 201 -2.06 5.46 -3.29
C LEU A 201 -0.60 5.01 -3.27
N HIS A 202 -0.35 3.79 -3.75
CA HIS A 202 0.97 3.22 -3.73
C HIS A 202 1.93 3.89 -4.71
N ALA A 203 1.47 4.33 -5.88
CA ALA A 203 2.27 5.12 -6.82
C ALA A 203 2.75 6.45 -6.22
N VAL A 204 1.87 7.17 -5.52
CA VAL A 204 2.24 8.42 -4.83
C VAL A 204 3.18 8.12 -3.66
N ASN A 205 2.96 7.04 -2.91
CA ASN A 205 3.83 6.67 -1.80
C ASN A 205 5.24 6.25 -2.26
N MET A 206 5.34 5.56 -3.41
CA MET A 206 6.63 5.27 -4.04
C MET A 206 7.38 6.58 -4.31
N HIS A 207 6.72 7.59 -4.88
CA HIS A 207 7.34 8.89 -5.13
C HIS A 207 7.76 9.58 -3.83
N ASP A 208 6.90 9.59 -2.81
CA ASP A 208 7.19 10.22 -1.51
C ASP A 208 8.31 9.50 -0.73
N CYS A 209 8.60 8.22 -1.02
CA CYS A 209 9.77 7.52 -0.50
C CYS A 209 11.08 7.94 -1.18
N ILE A 210 11.00 8.45 -2.42
CA ILE A 210 12.17 8.88 -3.20
C ILE A 210 12.44 10.37 -3.00
N PHE A 211 11.39 11.18 -2.96
CA PHE A 211 11.48 12.62 -2.77
C PHE A 211 10.67 13.04 -1.55
N LYS A 212 11.32 13.74 -0.62
CA LYS A 212 10.65 14.30 0.55
C LYS A 212 9.49 15.22 0.17
N ASP A 213 8.29 14.93 0.68
CA ASP A 213 7.17 15.87 0.65
C ASP A 213 7.46 17.07 1.59
N THR A 214 7.90 18.19 1.02
CA THR A 214 8.24 19.40 1.79
C THR A 214 7.04 20.12 2.37
N ARG A 215 5.81 19.76 1.98
CA ARG A 215 4.57 20.35 2.52
C ARG A 215 4.04 19.59 3.73
N ASN A 216 4.61 18.43 4.04
CA ASN A 216 4.19 17.60 5.16
C ASN A 216 5.27 17.61 6.25
N SER A 217 4.94 18.18 7.42
CA SER A 217 5.84 18.21 8.59
C SER A 217 6.20 16.81 9.12
N HIS A 218 5.34 15.84 8.82
CA HIS A 218 5.54 14.43 9.09
C HIS A 218 6.25 13.71 7.95
N SER A 219 6.72 14.37 6.90
CA SER A 219 7.52 13.70 5.86
C SER A 219 8.90 13.32 6.36
N ILE A 220 9.37 12.14 5.98
CA ILE A 220 10.75 11.67 6.21
C ILE A 220 11.66 12.12 5.06
N GLU A 221 12.98 11.98 5.23
CA GLU A 221 13.88 12.15 4.08
C GLU A 221 13.65 11.03 3.07
N GLY A 222 13.49 11.40 1.79
CA GLY A 222 13.43 10.45 0.69
C GLY A 222 14.81 9.97 0.28
N LEU A 223 14.89 8.96 -0.58
CA LEU A 223 16.15 8.45 -1.12
C LEU A 223 17.03 9.57 -1.69
N PHE A 224 16.43 10.52 -2.41
CA PHE A 224 17.15 11.66 -3.00
C PHE A 224 17.87 12.50 -1.95
N GLU A 225 17.18 12.87 -0.86
CA GLU A 225 17.76 13.65 0.22
C GLU A 225 18.86 12.85 0.95
N VAL A 226 18.62 11.57 1.22
CA VAL A 226 19.59 10.69 1.89
C VAL A 226 20.87 10.53 1.04
N MET A 227 20.76 10.30 -0.26
CA MET A 227 21.91 10.18 -1.16
C MET A 227 22.75 11.46 -1.19
N LYS A 228 22.10 12.63 -1.27
CA LYS A 228 22.79 13.92 -1.23
C LYS A 228 23.50 14.18 0.10
N ASN A 229 22.87 13.85 1.21
CA ASN A 229 23.42 14.08 2.55
C ASN A 229 24.60 13.13 2.85
N THR A 230 24.52 11.90 2.38
CA THR A 230 25.53 10.85 2.65
C THR A 230 26.65 10.82 1.61
N GLY A 231 26.46 11.40 0.43
CA GLY A 231 27.38 11.28 -0.70
C GLY A 231 27.43 9.87 -1.29
N ILE A 232 26.37 9.08 -1.10
CA ILE A 232 26.28 7.69 -1.55
C ILE A 232 25.44 7.59 -2.82
N GLY A 233 26.04 7.03 -3.89
CA GLY A 233 25.43 6.85 -5.21
C GLY A 233 25.33 8.12 -6.05
N ASP A 234 24.72 7.98 -7.22
CA ASP A 234 24.51 9.04 -8.21
C ASP A 234 23.05 9.55 -8.14
N PRO A 235 22.83 10.78 -7.66
CA PRO A 235 21.49 11.35 -7.61
C PRO A 235 20.99 11.85 -8.98
N GLU A 236 21.83 11.92 -10.02
CA GLU A 236 21.49 12.52 -11.32
C GLU A 236 20.22 11.93 -11.97
N PRO A 237 19.97 10.60 -11.98
CA PRO A 237 18.73 10.04 -12.50
C PRO A 237 17.48 10.54 -11.75
N LEU A 238 17.58 10.71 -10.43
CA LEU A 238 16.50 11.24 -9.60
C LEU A 238 16.33 12.76 -9.81
N GLU A 239 17.41 13.51 -10.01
CA GLU A 239 17.35 14.95 -10.36
C GLU A 239 16.62 15.17 -11.69
N LYS A 240 16.96 14.38 -12.71
CA LYS A 240 16.30 14.42 -14.03
C LYS A 240 14.81 14.13 -13.90
N LEU A 241 14.43 13.11 -13.13
CA LEU A 241 13.03 12.79 -12.91
C LEU A 241 12.29 13.90 -12.15
N LYS A 242 12.92 14.49 -11.13
CA LYS A 242 12.36 15.61 -10.36
C LYS A 242 12.16 16.86 -11.23
N ALA A 243 12.98 17.05 -12.26
CA ALA A 243 12.85 18.13 -13.23
C ALA A 243 11.84 17.83 -14.38
N ASP A 244 11.36 16.60 -14.53
CA ASP A 244 10.33 16.23 -15.51
C ASP A 244 8.96 16.83 -15.06
N THR A 245 8.56 17.91 -15.71
CA THR A 245 7.31 18.63 -15.43
C THR A 245 6.07 17.79 -15.73
N VAL A 246 6.15 16.87 -16.70
CA VAL A 246 5.04 15.96 -17.03
C VAL A 246 4.89 14.93 -15.92
N HIS A 247 6.00 14.35 -15.46
CA HIS A 247 6.00 13.41 -14.32
C HIS A 247 5.43 14.09 -13.05
N THR A 248 5.89 15.30 -12.76
CA THR A 248 5.42 16.11 -11.62
C THR A 248 3.93 16.41 -11.70
N ALA A 249 3.42 16.81 -12.87
CA ALA A 249 1.99 17.08 -13.05
C ALA A 249 1.11 15.83 -12.87
N ILE A 250 1.61 14.65 -13.23
CA ILE A 250 0.91 13.37 -12.98
C ILE A 250 0.92 13.06 -11.48
N TYR A 251 2.07 13.20 -10.80
CA TYR A 251 2.17 13.06 -9.34
C TYR A 251 1.16 13.94 -8.61
N GLU A 252 1.08 15.23 -8.95
CA GLU A 252 0.16 16.17 -8.29
C GLU A 252 -1.30 15.75 -8.45
N LYS A 253 -1.71 15.32 -9.65
CA LYS A 253 -3.07 14.81 -9.91
C LYS A 253 -3.38 13.56 -9.08
N MET A 254 -2.45 12.60 -9.06
CA MET A 254 -2.60 11.38 -8.27
C MET A 254 -2.63 11.67 -6.77
N ARG A 255 -1.78 12.57 -6.28
CA ARG A 255 -1.74 12.99 -4.88
C ARG A 255 -3.04 13.65 -4.45
N GLN A 256 -3.66 14.46 -5.31
CA GLN A 256 -4.99 15.02 -5.05
C GLN A 256 -6.04 13.93 -4.88
N ILE A 257 -6.06 12.91 -5.75
CA ILE A 257 -6.97 11.77 -5.62
C ILE A 257 -6.70 11.00 -4.32
N ARG A 258 -5.44 10.63 -4.05
CA ARG A 258 -5.03 9.88 -2.85
C ARG A 258 -5.42 10.61 -1.57
N ASN A 259 -5.07 11.89 -1.42
CA ASN A 259 -5.37 12.64 -0.21
C ASN A 259 -6.88 12.74 0.05
N LYS A 260 -7.68 12.87 -1.02
CA LYS A 260 -9.14 12.99 -0.95
C LYS A 260 -9.86 11.67 -0.63
N LEU A 261 -9.30 10.50 -0.96
CA LEU A 261 -10.02 9.22 -0.85
C LEU A 261 -9.36 8.15 0.03
N ALA A 262 -8.04 8.16 0.20
CA ALA A 262 -7.32 7.11 0.92
C ALA A 262 -6.44 7.65 2.08
N GLY A 263 -6.10 8.95 2.06
CA GLY A 263 -5.29 9.58 3.10
C GLY A 263 -6.11 10.14 4.27
N HIS A 264 -7.09 11.00 3.96
CA HIS A 264 -7.85 11.75 4.97
C HIS A 264 -9.36 11.79 4.72
N MET A 265 -9.85 11.19 3.63
CA MET A 265 -11.24 11.23 3.18
C MET A 265 -11.82 12.66 3.24
N ASP A 266 -11.50 13.47 2.24
CA ASP A 266 -11.91 14.87 2.15
C ASP A 266 -13.43 15.03 2.31
N THR A 267 -13.85 15.98 3.14
CA THR A 267 -15.25 16.25 3.46
C THR A 267 -15.77 17.54 2.82
N SER A 268 -14.92 18.27 2.10
CA SER A 268 -15.26 19.56 1.51
C SER A 268 -16.11 19.48 0.23
N GLU A 269 -15.98 18.39 -0.54
CA GLU A 269 -16.81 18.13 -1.74
C GLU A 269 -17.71 16.89 -1.52
N PRO A 270 -18.70 16.59 -2.37
CA PRO A 270 -19.41 15.31 -2.36
C PRO A 270 -18.50 14.10 -2.63
N LEU A 271 -18.78 12.95 -2.00
CA LEU A 271 -18.01 11.71 -2.22
C LEU A 271 -18.09 11.27 -3.69
N THR A 272 -19.27 11.41 -4.30
CA THR A 272 -19.54 11.09 -5.71
C THR A 272 -18.54 11.77 -6.65
N ASP A 273 -18.20 13.03 -6.37
CA ASP A 273 -17.29 13.82 -7.21
C ASP A 273 -15.87 13.30 -7.10
N HIS A 274 -15.44 12.91 -5.90
CA HIS A 274 -14.15 12.27 -5.70
C HIS A 274 -14.08 10.90 -6.41
N LEU A 275 -15.12 10.07 -6.29
CA LEU A 275 -15.17 8.77 -6.97
C LEU A 275 -15.20 8.93 -8.50
N GLN A 276 -15.90 9.96 -9.00
CA GLN A 276 -15.93 10.27 -10.43
C GLN A 276 -14.54 10.63 -10.96
N ARG A 277 -13.75 11.41 -10.22
CA ARG A 277 -12.35 11.70 -10.59
C ARG A 277 -11.50 10.44 -10.73
N VAL A 278 -11.70 9.43 -9.88
CA VAL A 278 -11.01 8.13 -10.02
C VAL A 278 -11.45 7.39 -11.28
N LYS A 279 -12.75 7.42 -11.58
CA LYS A 279 -13.30 6.77 -12.78
C LYS A 279 -12.71 7.37 -14.05
N GLU A 280 -12.65 8.70 -14.12
CA GLU A 280 -12.17 9.48 -15.27
C GLU A 280 -10.65 9.51 -15.39
N PHE A 281 -9.92 9.24 -14.30
CA PHE A 281 -8.46 9.20 -14.34
C PHE A 281 -7.98 8.04 -15.22
N ASP A 282 -7.22 8.39 -16.27
CA ASP A 282 -6.57 7.40 -17.13
C ASP A 282 -5.43 6.71 -16.38
N ILE A 283 -5.74 5.51 -15.89
CA ILE A 283 -4.82 4.73 -15.05
C ILE A 283 -3.50 4.39 -15.77
N ARG A 284 -3.47 4.38 -17.11
CA ARG A 284 -2.23 4.16 -17.88
C ARG A 284 -1.19 5.24 -17.61
N LYS A 285 -1.62 6.47 -17.32
CA LYS A 285 -0.71 7.54 -16.91
C LYS A 285 -0.03 7.25 -15.57
N ALA A 286 -0.72 6.58 -14.66
CA ALA A 286 -0.11 6.12 -13.41
C ALA A 286 0.84 4.93 -13.64
N TYR A 287 0.57 4.07 -14.64
CA TYR A 287 1.49 2.99 -15.04
C TYR A 287 2.80 3.57 -15.59
N ASP A 288 2.70 4.50 -16.53
CA ASP A 288 3.87 5.19 -17.10
C ASP A 288 4.64 5.96 -16.04
N PHE A 289 3.93 6.59 -15.10
CA PHE A 289 4.53 7.26 -13.96
C PHE A 289 5.37 6.30 -13.10
N VAL A 290 4.79 5.17 -12.69
CA VAL A 290 5.48 4.18 -11.86
C VAL A 290 6.69 3.61 -12.60
N ASN A 291 6.56 3.29 -13.89
CA ASN A 291 7.67 2.78 -14.71
C ASN A 291 8.83 3.79 -14.82
N LYS A 292 8.54 5.07 -15.04
CA LYS A 292 9.56 6.13 -15.06
C LYS A 292 10.26 6.26 -13.70
N LEU A 293 9.49 6.22 -12.62
CA LEU A 293 10.02 6.29 -11.25
C LEU A 293 10.92 5.08 -10.96
N ASP A 294 10.44 3.87 -11.25
CA ASP A 294 11.19 2.62 -11.04
C ASP A 294 12.49 2.60 -11.84
N LYS A 295 12.45 3.06 -13.09
CA LYS A 295 13.66 3.21 -13.89
C LYS A 295 14.65 4.20 -13.27
N ALA A 296 14.20 5.36 -12.80
CA ALA A 296 15.11 6.33 -12.18
C ALA A 296 15.73 5.81 -10.88
N VAL A 297 14.94 5.09 -10.07
CA VAL A 297 15.44 4.45 -8.84
C VAL A 297 16.42 3.34 -9.17
N TYR A 298 16.15 2.51 -10.19
CA TYR A 298 17.10 1.52 -10.68
C TYR A 298 18.41 2.15 -11.14
N ASP A 299 18.35 3.14 -12.02
CA ASP A 299 19.53 3.80 -12.56
C ASP A 299 20.36 4.45 -11.45
N ALA A 300 19.71 5.10 -10.47
CA ALA A 300 20.38 5.63 -9.27
C ALA A 300 21.01 4.51 -8.43
N ALA A 301 20.32 3.37 -8.29
CA ALA A 301 20.81 2.22 -7.55
C ALA A 301 22.02 1.54 -8.19
N GLN A 302 22.12 1.53 -9.52
CA GLN A 302 23.25 0.95 -10.25
C GLN A 302 24.59 1.63 -10.01
N THR A 303 24.64 2.76 -9.32
CA THR A 303 25.87 3.56 -9.17
C THR A 303 26.64 3.31 -7.87
N HIS A 304 26.11 2.49 -6.95
CA HIS A 304 26.77 2.22 -5.67
C HIS A 304 26.40 0.85 -5.11
N ILE A 305 27.39 0.07 -4.66
CA ILE A 305 27.19 -1.34 -4.28
C ILE A 305 26.15 -1.53 -3.18
N VAL A 306 26.11 -0.66 -2.16
CA VAL A 306 25.07 -0.72 -1.11
C VAL A 306 23.67 -0.51 -1.68
N ILE A 307 23.52 0.36 -2.68
CA ILE A 307 22.23 0.62 -3.31
C ILE A 307 21.86 -0.50 -4.29
N GLN A 308 22.84 -1.00 -5.07
CA GLN A 308 22.71 -2.18 -5.92
C GLN A 308 22.32 -3.42 -5.12
N THR A 309 22.88 -3.58 -3.93
CA THR A 309 22.57 -4.65 -3.00
C THR A 309 21.10 -4.62 -2.56
N HIS A 310 20.52 -3.43 -2.36
CA HIS A 310 19.11 -3.30 -2.00
C HIS A 310 18.14 -3.31 -3.19
N TYR A 311 18.62 -3.17 -4.42
CA TYR A 311 17.77 -3.06 -5.62
C TYR A 311 17.98 -4.17 -6.67
N GLY A 312 19.19 -4.68 -6.83
CA GLY A 312 19.65 -5.51 -7.95
C GLY A 312 20.01 -6.97 -7.60
N THR A 313 20.30 -7.29 -6.34
CA THR A 313 20.50 -8.69 -5.91
C THR A 313 19.18 -9.37 -5.60
N PHE A 314 18.40 -9.61 -6.65
CA PHE A 314 17.17 -10.40 -6.56
C PHE A 314 17.38 -11.87 -6.11
N ASN A 315 18.63 -12.32 -5.88
CA ASN A 315 18.96 -13.72 -5.55
C ASN A 315 20.29 -13.97 -4.79
N GLN A 316 20.92 -12.97 -4.14
CA GLN A 316 22.16 -13.21 -3.38
C GLN A 316 22.00 -12.87 -1.91
N LYS A 317 22.43 -13.78 -1.03
CA LYS A 317 22.58 -13.51 0.41
C LYS A 317 23.62 -12.41 0.59
N LEU A 318 23.26 -11.37 1.32
CA LEU A 318 24.11 -10.21 1.54
C LEU A 318 24.87 -10.39 2.85
N ASP A 319 26.21 -10.49 2.78
CA ASP A 319 27.09 -10.34 3.94
C ASP A 319 27.40 -8.85 4.12
N ASN A 320 26.52 -8.11 4.79
CA ASN A 320 26.74 -6.70 5.14
C ASN A 320 26.56 -6.51 6.66
N PRO A 321 27.52 -5.89 7.36
CA PRO A 321 27.47 -5.66 8.81
C PRO A 321 26.29 -4.81 9.30
N ASP A 322 25.63 -4.05 8.42
CA ASP A 322 24.43 -3.28 8.74
C ASP A 322 23.12 -4.10 8.63
N ILE A 323 23.21 -5.38 8.26
CA ILE A 323 22.07 -6.29 8.12
C ILE A 323 21.97 -7.14 9.39
N ILE A 324 20.86 -6.99 10.12
CA ILE A 324 20.52 -7.89 11.23
C ILE A 324 19.64 -9.01 10.68
N ASP A 325 20.19 -10.22 10.58
CA ASP A 325 19.42 -11.43 10.30
C ASP A 325 18.52 -11.71 11.51
N ILE A 326 17.20 -11.53 11.36
CA ILE A 326 16.24 -11.95 12.39
C ILE A 326 15.80 -13.38 12.09
N GLU A 327 16.51 -14.34 12.69
CA GLU A 327 16.04 -15.72 12.77
C GLU A 327 14.90 -15.81 13.82
N ASP A 328 13.86 -16.59 13.51
CA ASP A 328 12.82 -17.00 14.47
C ASP A 328 11.80 -15.98 15.00
N MET A 329 11.21 -15.14 14.13
CA MET A 329 9.86 -14.63 14.42
C MET A 329 8.82 -15.61 13.91
N SER A 330 8.39 -16.56 14.74
CA SER A 330 7.15 -17.28 14.47
C SER A 330 6.00 -16.26 14.41
N ASN A 331 5.46 -16.03 13.22
CA ASN A 331 4.17 -15.36 13.12
C ASN A 331 3.17 -16.12 13.99
N LYS A 332 2.37 -15.39 14.78
CA LYS A 332 1.08 -15.95 15.19
C LYS A 332 0.34 -16.25 13.90
N ASN A 333 -0.02 -17.52 13.71
CA ASN A 333 -0.85 -17.92 12.58
C ASN A 333 -2.02 -16.94 12.50
N TYR A 334 -2.37 -16.56 11.28
CA TYR A 334 -3.56 -15.75 11.02
C TYR A 334 -4.84 -16.59 11.19
N PHE A 335 -4.79 -17.67 12.00
CA PHE A 335 -5.84 -18.57 12.44
C PHE A 335 -5.48 -19.22 13.78
#